data_AF-A0A961BMS8-F1
#
_entry.id   AF-A0A961BMS8-F1
#
_cell.length_a   1.000
_cell.length_b   1.000
_cell.length_c   1.000
_cell.angle_alpha   90.00
_cell.angle_beta   90.00
_cell.angle_gamma   90.00
#
_symmetry.space_group_name_H-M   'P 1'
#
loop_
_entity.id
_entity.type
_entity.pdbx_description
1 polymer ?
#
loop_
_entity_poly.entity_id
_entity_poly.type
_entity_poly.pdbx_seq_one_letter_code
_entity_poly.pdbx_strand_id
1 'polypeptide(L)'
;ADADTFVAEQVQLGTMMRADDLPATANRLHHWVAGHPDLVRTDALRDAVGFLTDPPLPTLTRFGYGRLFAAAVATIPPRLRTITGVGVSPIRVRTGVALVGLLRWSLGPSPSWWAALERVGAPVPTDVEFLRPPPIDGFVDAVGRIGRE
;
A
#
# COMPACT_ATOMS: atom_id res chain seq x y z
N ALA A 1 -4.13 -9.96 14.21
CA ALA A 1 -5.51 -10.36 13.88
C ALA A 1 -5.88 -9.81 12.52
N ASP A 2 -5.88 -8.49 12.32
CA ASP A 2 -6.31 -7.83 11.07
C ASP A 2 -5.60 -8.34 9.81
N ALA A 3 -4.28 -8.59 9.89
CA ALA A 3 -3.52 -9.13 8.77
C ALA A 3 -3.96 -10.55 8.35
N ASP A 4 -4.30 -11.41 9.32
CA ASP A 4 -4.80 -12.76 9.03
C ASP A 4 -6.23 -12.71 8.49
N THR A 5 -7.06 -11.80 9.01
CA THR A 5 -8.40 -11.53 8.46
C THR A 5 -8.31 -11.11 7.00
N PHE A 6 -7.45 -10.15 6.68
CA PHE A 6 -7.23 -9.71 5.30
C PHE A 6 -6.82 -10.88 4.39
N VAL A 7 -5.88 -11.73 4.83
CA VAL A 7 -5.45 -12.89 4.04
C VAL A 7 -6.58 -13.88 3.84
N ALA A 8 -7.38 -14.15 4.87
CA ALA A 8 -8.53 -15.04 4.77
C ALA A 8 -9.57 -14.52 3.75
N GLU A 9 -9.81 -13.20 3.70
CA GLU A 9 -10.67 -12.57 2.68
C GLU A 9 -10.08 -12.73 1.27
N GLN A 10 -8.77 -12.53 1.10
CA GLN A 10 -8.11 -12.74 -0.20
C GLN A 10 -8.17 -14.20 -0.66
N VAL A 11 -8.11 -15.16 0.26
CA VAL A 11 -8.24 -16.60 -0.04
C VAL A 11 -9.64 -16.92 -0.57
N GLN A 12 -10.69 -16.30 -0.04
CA GLN A 12 -12.04 -16.47 -0.57
C GLN A 12 -12.13 -16.00 -2.03
N LEU A 13 -11.58 -14.82 -2.34
CA LEU A 13 -11.52 -14.29 -3.71
C LEU A 13 -10.70 -15.20 -4.63
N GLY A 14 -9.53 -15.65 -4.17
CA GLY A 14 -8.69 -16.57 -4.94
C GLY A 14 -9.37 -17.90 -5.24
N THR A 15 -10.14 -18.44 -4.29
CA THR A 15 -10.93 -19.66 -4.47
C THR A 15 -12.01 -19.48 -5.54
N MET A 16 -12.68 -18.32 -5.56
CA MET A 16 -13.64 -17.99 -6.63
C MET A 16 -12.97 -17.90 -8.01
N MET A 17 -11.71 -17.49 -8.06
CA MET A 17 -10.88 -17.48 -9.27
C MET A 17 -10.27 -18.85 -9.62
N ARG A 18 -10.60 -19.91 -8.88
CA ARG A 18 -10.05 -21.26 -9.03
C ARG A 18 -8.52 -21.32 -8.83
N ALA A 19 -7.98 -20.48 -7.95
CA ALA A 19 -6.60 -20.62 -7.51
C ALA A 19 -6.50 -21.69 -6.42
N ASP A 20 -5.54 -22.60 -6.58
CA ASP A 20 -5.28 -23.71 -5.65
C ASP A 20 -4.16 -23.37 -4.66
N ASP A 21 -4.12 -24.10 -3.54
CA ASP A 21 -3.06 -24.04 -2.52
C ASP A 21 -2.73 -22.63 -1.98
N LEU A 22 -3.79 -21.84 -1.74
CA LEU A 22 -3.63 -20.47 -1.24
C LEU A 22 -3.23 -20.44 0.24
N PRO A 23 -2.24 -19.62 0.62
CA PRO A 23 -1.82 -19.49 2.01
C PRO A 23 -2.89 -18.75 2.83
N ALA A 24 -3.49 -19.45 3.81
CA ALA A 24 -4.62 -18.92 4.57
C ALA A 24 -4.26 -18.04 5.79
N THR A 25 -2.98 -17.67 5.98
CA THR A 25 -2.55 -16.77 7.06
C THR A 25 -1.46 -15.81 6.58
N ALA A 26 -1.34 -14.65 7.23
CA ALA A 26 -0.35 -13.65 6.87
C ALA A 26 1.08 -14.21 6.96
N ASN A 27 1.36 -15.02 7.98
CA ASN A 27 2.66 -15.67 8.13
C ASN A 27 2.93 -16.66 7.00
N ARG A 28 1.96 -17.50 6.63
CA ARG A 28 2.12 -18.45 5.52
C ARG A 28 2.29 -17.73 4.19
N LEU A 29 1.53 -16.67 3.94
CA LEU A 29 1.67 -15.86 2.74
C LEU A 29 3.05 -15.23 2.65
N HIS A 30 3.54 -14.65 3.76
CA HIS A 30 4.88 -14.09 3.83
C HIS A 30 5.95 -15.13 3.49
N HIS A 31 5.88 -16.31 4.09
CA HIS A 31 6.81 -17.41 3.81
C HIS A 31 6.73 -17.88 2.35
N TRP A 32 5.53 -18.02 1.81
CA TRP A 32 5.32 -18.41 0.42
C TRP A 32 5.94 -17.37 -0.53
N VAL A 33 5.61 -16.08 -0.39
CA VAL A 33 6.15 -15.00 -1.25
C VAL A 33 7.66 -14.84 -1.12
N ALA A 34 8.22 -14.95 0.09
CA ALA A 34 9.66 -14.74 0.30
C ALA A 34 10.50 -15.99 -0.01
N GLY A 35 9.90 -17.18 0.03
CA GLY A 35 10.58 -18.46 0.00
C GLY A 35 10.24 -19.38 -1.17
N HIS A 36 9.33 -18.98 -2.07
CA HIS A 36 8.90 -19.81 -3.19
C HIS A 36 10.10 -20.33 -4.01
N PRO A 37 10.15 -21.65 -4.31
CA PRO A 37 11.31 -22.26 -4.96
C PRO A 37 11.59 -21.68 -6.36
N ASP A 38 10.55 -21.27 -7.08
CA ASP A 38 10.66 -20.76 -8.45
C ASP A 38 11.12 -19.29 -8.53
N LEU A 39 11.40 -18.64 -7.39
CA LEU A 39 11.92 -17.27 -7.38
C LEU A 39 13.36 -17.25 -7.88
N VAL A 40 13.52 -16.77 -9.10
CA VAL A 40 14.80 -16.71 -9.79
C VAL A 40 14.97 -15.36 -10.49
N ARG A 41 16.24 -14.97 -10.69
CA ARG A 41 16.56 -13.79 -11.49
C ARG A 41 16.38 -14.11 -12.97
N THR A 42 15.59 -13.29 -13.66
CA THR A 42 15.36 -13.37 -15.10
C THR A 42 15.73 -12.06 -15.78
N ASP A 43 15.81 -12.07 -17.11
CA ASP A 43 16.04 -10.84 -17.88
C ASP A 43 14.83 -9.90 -17.80
N ALA A 44 13.61 -10.43 -17.89
CA ALA A 44 12.39 -9.64 -17.69
C ALA A 44 12.37 -8.95 -16.31
N LEU A 45 12.81 -9.63 -15.25
CA LEU A 45 12.93 -9.03 -13.93
C LEU A 45 13.98 -7.91 -13.91
N ARG A 46 15.13 -8.13 -14.56
CA ARG A 46 16.19 -7.13 -14.65
C ARG A 46 15.71 -5.87 -15.36
N ASP A 47 14.95 -6.02 -16.45
CA ASP A 47 14.41 -4.90 -17.21
C ASP A 47 13.35 -4.15 -16.40
N ALA A 48 12.46 -4.86 -15.71
CA ALA A 48 11.48 -4.25 -14.81
C ALA A 48 12.15 -3.47 -13.67
N VAL A 49 13.16 -4.06 -13.01
CA VAL A 49 13.93 -3.37 -11.97
C VAL A 49 14.72 -2.19 -12.54
N GLY A 50 15.27 -2.32 -13.74
CA GLY A 50 15.97 -1.25 -14.46
C GLY A 50 15.05 -0.05 -14.71
N PHE A 51 13.86 -0.30 -15.25
CA PHE A 51 12.84 0.72 -15.44
C PHE A 51 12.43 1.39 -14.13
N LEU A 52 12.23 0.63 -13.05
CA LEU A 52 11.90 1.20 -11.74
C LEU A 52 13.08 1.98 -11.13
N THR A 53 14.33 1.62 -11.42
CA THR A 53 15.50 2.31 -10.84
C THR A 53 15.87 3.57 -11.62
N ASP A 54 15.68 3.55 -12.94
CA ASP A 54 15.95 4.64 -13.87
C ASP A 54 14.74 4.93 -14.76
N PRO A 55 13.61 5.37 -14.17
CA PRO A 55 12.40 5.61 -14.94
C PRO A 55 12.55 6.87 -15.79
N PRO A 56 11.91 6.92 -16.98
CA PRO A 56 11.96 8.08 -17.89
C PRO A 56 11.09 9.23 -17.37
N LEU A 57 11.48 9.81 -16.24
CA LEU A 57 10.78 10.90 -15.57
C LEU A 57 11.58 12.19 -15.65
N PRO A 58 10.91 13.36 -15.66
CA PRO A 58 11.58 14.65 -15.47
C PRO A 58 12.41 14.67 -14.19
N THR A 59 13.55 15.37 -14.22
CA THR A 59 14.58 15.31 -13.15
C THR A 59 14.02 15.55 -11.75
N LEU A 60 13.17 16.56 -11.56
CA LEU A 60 12.59 16.88 -10.26
C LEU A 60 11.69 15.75 -9.74
N THR A 61 10.83 15.20 -10.60
CA THR A 61 9.96 14.07 -10.29
C THR A 61 10.78 12.83 -9.95
N ARG A 62 11.86 12.58 -10.70
CA ARG A 62 12.77 11.47 -10.47
C ARG A 62 13.43 11.53 -9.08
N PHE A 63 13.74 12.72 -8.57
CA PHE A 63 14.27 12.90 -7.21
C PHE A 63 13.27 12.51 -6.10
N GLY A 64 12.00 12.87 -6.26
CA GLY A 64 10.94 12.48 -5.32
C GLY A 64 10.68 10.98 -5.39
N TYR A 65 10.55 10.46 -6.61
CA TYR A 65 10.39 9.03 -6.88
C TYR A 65 11.53 8.19 -6.27
N GLY A 66 12.79 8.61 -6.42
CA GLY A 66 13.93 7.86 -5.89
C GLY A 66 13.91 7.69 -4.35
N ARG A 67 13.31 8.64 -3.62
CA ARG A 67 13.09 8.52 -2.16
C ARG A 67 11.99 7.52 -1.83
N LEU A 68 10.89 7.56 -2.58
CA LEU A 68 9.79 6.58 -2.43
C LEU A 68 10.27 5.16 -2.78
N PHE A 69 11.00 5.02 -3.89
CA PHE A 69 11.61 3.76 -4.30
C PHE A 69 12.53 3.20 -3.20
N ALA A 70 13.37 4.03 -2.59
CA ALA A 70 14.23 3.57 -1.50
C ALA A 70 13.44 3.10 -0.26
N ALA A 71 12.34 3.75 0.08
CA ALA A 71 11.45 3.28 1.15
C ALA A 71 10.78 1.95 0.78
N ALA A 72 10.33 1.79 -0.46
CA ALA A 72 9.76 0.52 -0.95
C ALA A 72 10.80 -0.61 -0.91
N VAL A 73 12.04 -0.36 -1.31
CA VAL A 73 13.12 -1.37 -1.25
C VAL A 73 13.39 -1.83 0.19
N ALA A 74 13.18 -0.98 1.20
CA ALA A 74 13.32 -1.38 2.60
C ALA A 74 12.24 -2.33 3.11
N THR A 75 11.09 -2.44 2.45
CA THR A 75 10.04 -3.39 2.82
C THR A 75 10.24 -4.77 2.21
N ILE A 76 11.22 -4.93 1.29
CA ILE A 76 11.48 -6.17 0.58
C ILE A 76 12.39 -7.09 1.44
N PRO A 77 11.99 -8.37 1.66
CA PRO A 77 12.81 -9.37 2.34
C PRO A 77 14.24 -9.50 1.75
N PRO A 78 15.27 -9.78 2.58
CA PRO A 78 16.66 -9.89 2.12
C PRO A 78 16.87 -10.79 0.89
N ARG A 79 16.29 -12.00 0.88
CA ARG A 79 16.40 -12.94 -0.24
C ARG A 79 15.88 -12.35 -1.54
N LEU A 80 14.72 -11.68 -1.49
CA LEU A 80 14.13 -11.05 -2.67
C LEU A 80 14.95 -9.87 -3.17
N ARG A 81 15.60 -9.10 -2.28
CA ARG A 81 16.54 -8.04 -2.67
C ARG A 81 17.76 -8.58 -3.42
N THR A 82 18.27 -9.74 -3.01
CA THR A 82 19.36 -10.43 -3.73
C THR A 82 18.93 -10.85 -5.12
N ILE A 83 17.72 -11.39 -5.27
CA ILE A 83 17.17 -11.83 -6.57
C ILE A 83 16.94 -10.65 -7.50
N THR A 84 16.35 -9.56 -7.00
CA THR A 84 16.07 -8.36 -7.79
C THR A 84 17.31 -7.48 -8.01
N GLY A 85 18.36 -7.64 -7.20
CA GLY A 85 19.59 -6.86 -7.28
C GLY A 85 19.49 -5.44 -6.71
N VAL A 86 18.43 -5.14 -5.95
CA VAL A 86 18.22 -3.82 -5.35
C VAL A 86 18.90 -3.71 -3.98
N GLY A 87 19.55 -2.58 -3.72
CA GLY A 87 20.26 -2.30 -2.47
C GLY A 87 19.50 -1.34 -1.56
N VAL A 88 19.68 -1.48 -0.24
CA VAL A 88 19.21 -0.50 0.74
C VAL A 88 20.29 0.54 1.04
N SER A 89 19.88 1.80 1.12
CA SER A 89 20.73 2.90 1.59
C SER A 89 20.04 3.53 2.80
N PRO A 90 20.59 3.41 4.02
CA PRO A 90 19.91 3.84 5.24
C PRO A 90 19.40 5.28 5.22
N ILE A 91 20.18 6.20 4.62
CA ILE A 91 19.81 7.62 4.48
C ILE A 91 18.62 7.78 3.52
N ARG A 92 18.63 7.09 2.37
CA ARG A 92 17.54 7.15 1.39
C ARG A 92 16.26 6.51 1.93
N VAL A 93 16.38 5.44 2.72
CA VAL A 93 15.25 4.81 3.42
C VAL A 93 14.61 5.78 4.42
N ARG A 94 15.41 6.40 5.31
CA ARG A 94 14.88 7.36 6.30
C ARG A 94 14.15 8.53 5.64
N THR A 95 14.73 9.10 4.59
CA THR A 95 14.10 10.20 3.86
C THR A 95 12.85 9.78 3.11
N GLY A 96 12.82 8.54 2.57
CA GLY A 96 11.63 7.96 1.97
C GLY A 96 10.50 7.71 2.98
N VAL A 97 10.81 7.14 4.14
CA VAL A 97 9.83 6.93 5.23
C VAL A 97 9.26 8.26 5.71
N ALA A 98 10.10 9.28 5.89
CA ALA A 98 9.65 10.62 6.24
C ALA A 98 8.73 11.23 5.16
N LEU A 99 9.08 11.08 3.88
CA LEU A 99 8.26 11.53 2.75
C LEU A 99 6.90 10.81 2.72
N VAL A 100 6.87 9.49 2.90
CA VAL A 100 5.62 8.71 2.96
C VAL A 100 4.77 9.15 4.16
N GLY A 101 5.40 9.39 5.32
CA GLY A 101 4.71 9.93 6.50
C GLY A 101 4.08 11.30 6.24
N LEU A 102 4.81 12.21 5.60
CA LEU A 102 4.30 13.52 5.20
C LEU A 102 3.14 13.40 4.23
N LEU A 103 3.25 12.53 3.21
CA LEU A 103 2.17 12.28 2.26
C LEU A 103 0.93 11.72 2.96
N ARG A 104 1.09 10.71 3.81
CA ARG A 104 -0.01 10.13 4.60
C ARG A 104 -0.69 11.19 5.47
N TRP A 105 0.10 12.05 6.13
CA TRP A 105 -0.43 13.15 6.91
C TRP A 105 -1.23 14.14 6.05
N SER A 106 -0.67 14.55 4.90
CA SER A 106 -1.33 15.52 4.00
C SER A 106 -2.62 14.99 3.35
N LEU A 107 -2.66 13.68 3.05
CA LEU A 107 -3.80 13.04 2.41
C LEU A 107 -4.90 12.73 3.42
N GLY A 108 -4.53 12.50 4.68
CA GLY A 108 -5.46 12.09 5.73
C GLY A 108 -6.16 10.76 5.41
N PRO A 109 -7.20 10.42 6.18
CA PRO A 109 -8.10 9.31 5.88
C PRO A 109 -8.78 9.51 4.53
N SER A 110 -8.83 8.46 3.71
CA SER A 110 -9.30 8.58 2.33
C SER A 110 -10.81 8.84 2.25
N PRO A 111 -11.27 9.76 1.38
CA PRO A 111 -12.70 9.94 1.10
C PRO A 111 -13.39 8.67 0.58
N SER A 112 -12.66 7.77 -0.07
CA SER A 112 -13.22 6.49 -0.55
C SER A 112 -13.53 5.53 0.60
N TRP A 113 -12.81 5.63 1.72
CA TRP A 113 -13.11 4.86 2.92
C TRP A 113 -14.41 5.33 3.55
N TRP A 114 -14.61 6.64 3.64
CA TRP A 114 -15.90 7.22 4.07
C TRP A 114 -17.05 6.71 3.19
N ALA A 115 -16.92 6.83 1.86
CA ALA A 115 -17.93 6.34 0.93
C ALA A 115 -18.13 4.81 1.01
N ALA A 116 -17.14 4.05 1.49
CA ALA A 116 -17.29 2.62 1.76
C ALA A 116 -18.12 2.36 3.01
N LEU A 117 -17.86 3.10 4.10
CA LEU A 117 -18.61 3.01 5.35
C LEU A 117 -20.09 3.32 5.11
N GLU A 118 -20.38 4.38 4.35
CA GLU A 118 -21.74 4.74 3.96
C GLU A 118 -22.42 3.63 3.15
N ARG A 119 -21.75 3.09 2.12
CA ARG A 119 -22.29 2.00 1.28
C ARG A 119 -22.66 0.75 2.09
N VAL A 120 -21.95 0.48 3.18
CA VAL A 120 -22.21 -0.70 4.03
C VAL A 120 -22.99 -0.35 5.30
N GLY A 121 -23.40 0.91 5.49
CA GLY A 121 -24.10 1.38 6.69
C GLY A 121 -23.27 1.28 7.97
N ALA A 122 -21.94 1.26 7.87
CA ALA A 122 -21.04 1.19 9.02
C ALA A 122 -20.83 2.58 9.65
N PRO A 123 -20.72 2.67 10.99
CA PRO A 123 -20.45 3.94 11.66
C PRO A 123 -19.06 4.47 11.29
N VAL A 124 -18.94 5.79 11.19
CA VAL A 124 -17.66 6.46 11.05
C VAL A 124 -16.89 6.35 12.37
N PRO A 125 -15.63 5.87 12.36
CA PRO A 125 -14.81 5.81 13.57
C PRO A 125 -14.63 7.20 14.19
N THR A 126 -14.85 7.31 15.50
CA THR A 126 -14.79 8.59 16.24
C THR A 126 -13.36 9.08 16.48
N ASP A 127 -12.37 8.21 16.32
CA ASP A 127 -10.94 8.46 16.50
C ASP A 127 -10.24 8.95 15.22
N VAL A 128 -11.00 9.12 14.13
CA VAL A 128 -10.46 9.43 12.81
C VAL A 128 -11.03 10.75 12.29
N GLU A 129 -10.15 11.71 12.05
CA GLU A 129 -10.50 13.00 11.45
C GLU A 129 -10.36 12.96 9.92
N PHE A 130 -11.48 12.94 9.20
CA PHE A 130 -11.50 12.97 7.74
C PHE A 130 -11.32 14.40 7.23
N LEU A 131 -10.12 14.72 6.74
CA LEU A 131 -9.76 16.08 6.29
C LEU A 131 -10.62 16.61 5.12
N ARG A 132 -11.27 15.73 4.35
CA ARG A 132 -12.16 16.07 3.23
C ARG A 132 -13.33 15.07 3.15
N PRO A 133 -14.44 15.28 3.88
CA PRO A 133 -15.63 14.46 3.69
C PRO A 133 -16.15 14.63 2.25
N PRO A 134 -16.61 13.55 1.57
CA PRO A 134 -17.20 13.68 0.24
C PRO A 134 -18.44 14.58 0.30
N PRO A 135 -18.77 15.33 -0.77
CA PRO A 135 -20.03 16.05 -0.86
C PRO A 135 -21.14 15.03 -1.11
N ILE A 136 -21.73 14.53 -0.03
CA ILE A 136 -22.90 13.66 -0.04
C ILE A 136 -24.07 14.43 0.60
N ASP A 137 -25.20 14.48 -0.11
CA ASP A 137 -26.41 15.15 0.38
C ASP A 137 -26.90 14.51 1.68
N GLY A 138 -27.16 15.33 2.71
CA GLY A 138 -27.65 14.88 4.02
C GLY A 138 -26.62 14.84 5.15
N PHE A 139 -25.43 15.40 4.95
CA PHE A 139 -24.36 15.40 5.95
C PHE A 139 -24.64 16.33 7.15
N VAL A 140 -24.57 15.77 8.36
CA VAL A 140 -24.42 16.52 9.62
C VAL A 140 -22.93 16.45 9.98
N ASP A 141 -22.25 17.60 9.96
CA ASP A 141 -20.83 17.67 10.25
C ASP A 141 -20.51 17.25 11.69
N ALA A 142 -19.26 16.88 11.99
CA ALA A 142 -18.81 16.43 13.33
C ALA A 142 -18.96 17.50 14.44
N VAL A 143 -19.42 18.70 14.09
CA VAL A 143 -19.73 19.84 14.96
C VAL A 143 -21.25 20.11 15.03
N GLY A 144 -22.09 19.25 14.45
CA GLY A 144 -23.54 19.38 14.48
C GLY A 144 -24.08 20.58 13.70
N ARG A 145 -23.35 21.11 12.72
CA ARG A 145 -23.87 22.15 11.82
C ARG A 145 -24.39 21.53 10.54
N ILE A 146 -25.70 21.69 10.34
CA ILE A 146 -26.36 21.47 9.06
C ILE A 146 -25.99 22.64 8.16
N GLY A 147 -25.27 22.39 7.07
CA GLY A 147 -25.12 23.35 5.99
C GLY A 147 -26.49 23.63 5.37
N ARG A 148 -26.96 24.87 5.45
CA ARG A 148 -28.15 25.33 4.72
C ARG A 148 -27.72 25.84 3.34
N GLU A 149 -28.51 25.40 2.36
CA GLU A 149 -28.72 25.88 0.97
C GLU A 149 -27.74 26.92 0.39
#